data_AF-A0A836HVI6-F1
#
_entry.id   AF-A0A836HVI6-F1
#
_cell.length_a   1.000
_cell.length_b   1.000
_cell.length_c   1.000
_cell.angle_alpha   90.00
_cell.angle_beta   90.00
_cell.angle_gamma   90.00
#
_symmetry.space_group_name_H-M   'P 1'
#
loop_
_entity.id
_entity.type
_entity.pdbx_description
1 polymer ?
#
loop_
_entity_poly.entity_id
_entity_poly.type
_entity_poly.pdbx_seq_one_letter_code
_entity_poly.pdbx_strand_id
1 'polypeptide(L)'
;MVVMTSRLDAFVKSIIFPRPKVATYDTSTRPNKLVHIPLVDPHRHIETGLFTYGYVLVNPKATHMLLYAHPNAVDIGIAYKELRYVSKEASVSVLLFEYSGYGLTHTPITEASIHQDTLSAYLFLRRYFGVPANRVILCGRSLGASPAAFLAAFLPPLLCPCLLILQCPFTALSECINEFSQNAVSIANFLGYNWFRTIDIITDVSCPVVLHHGTHDTTVSIDHSYTLQRARDTATKPCVTYLYQEDGKGHNNLSSATLVRIIRERVVTESLLPLSLRHSKLFLANTPVYERLFCDDSGSGFATLSDAVASWLARLSLHVCAPPLDQLYVLLTASVCVFMMECARAWQVYCALIKKNMCGEAAHERCTKDVFIRRCLACRGSPLAVHVAVESLGSTREVRCFGFATCREALLHAPALYLTNCNEPLLSVLEIGVTPGLLSCMRRCLTTAPNLLEDEEMPCFVQQDVVCAVQLECERAVAFLTDDDKQRLCALLKDIDSGFSDSLTSKAYERLRCSPSSSSQASSESLDELREWLRPWTCASGAAVHALAQEVPWDDYLLRGRSVACQRVLNESMSWEECCQAVEESEVVLQIYTLFQDMSAQCMRPTFDSRAQAAT
;
A
#
# COMPACT_ATOMS: atom_id res chain seq x y z
N MET A 1 13.40 -16.21 -30.14
CA MET A 1 14.52 -15.39 -29.62
C MET A 1 14.21 -14.69 -28.30
N VAL A 2 13.09 -13.97 -28.14
CA VAL A 2 12.74 -13.22 -26.90
C VAL A 2 12.57 -14.12 -25.66
N VAL A 3 12.04 -15.34 -25.81
CA VAL A 3 11.85 -16.29 -24.70
C VAL A 3 13.15 -16.99 -24.27
N MET A 4 14.11 -17.18 -25.19
CA MET A 4 15.43 -17.74 -24.84
C MET A 4 16.31 -16.70 -24.15
N THR A 5 16.22 -15.43 -24.57
CA THR A 5 16.92 -14.31 -23.93
C THR A 5 16.38 -14.03 -22.52
N SER A 6 15.07 -14.13 -22.28
CA SER A 6 14.50 -13.95 -20.94
C SER A 6 14.85 -15.08 -19.95
N ARG A 7 14.92 -16.34 -20.41
CA ARG A 7 15.37 -17.46 -19.57
C ARG A 7 16.85 -17.39 -19.23
N LEU A 8 17.68 -16.97 -20.20
CA LEU A 8 19.11 -16.76 -19.97
C LEU A 8 19.35 -15.59 -19.01
N ASP A 9 18.65 -14.47 -19.17
CA ASP A 9 18.68 -13.33 -18.25
C ASP A 9 18.28 -13.73 -16.82
N ALA A 10 17.17 -14.47 -16.67
CA ALA A 10 16.74 -14.97 -15.36
C ALA A 10 17.77 -15.92 -14.71
N PHE A 11 18.38 -16.80 -15.51
CA PHE A 11 19.44 -17.70 -15.04
C PHE A 11 20.68 -16.92 -14.59
N VAL A 12 21.15 -15.97 -15.39
CA VAL A 12 22.32 -15.16 -15.04
C VAL A 12 22.03 -14.30 -13.80
N LYS A 13 20.85 -13.66 -13.70
CA LYS A 13 20.42 -12.97 -12.49
C LYS A 13 20.38 -13.87 -11.26
N SER A 14 19.98 -15.14 -11.39
CA SER A 14 19.99 -16.08 -10.27
C SER A 14 21.39 -16.43 -9.77
N ILE A 15 22.42 -16.26 -10.62
CA ILE A 15 23.83 -16.44 -10.27
C ILE A 15 24.41 -15.16 -9.67
N ILE A 16 24.10 -13.99 -10.25
CA ILE A 16 24.62 -12.69 -9.80
C ILE A 16 23.96 -12.26 -8.47
N PHE A 17 22.66 -12.52 -8.34
CA PHE A 17 21.83 -12.17 -7.18
C PHE A 17 21.27 -13.44 -6.53
N PRO A 18 22.13 -14.27 -5.92
CA PRO A 18 21.64 -15.38 -5.13
C PRO A 18 20.77 -14.84 -4.00
N ARG A 19 19.67 -15.53 -3.73
CA ARG A 19 18.70 -15.21 -2.67
C ARG A 19 18.20 -16.51 -2.03
N PRO A 20 17.75 -16.49 -0.77
CA PRO A 20 17.06 -17.63 -0.19
C PRO A 20 15.91 -18.11 -1.09
N LYS A 21 15.79 -19.43 -1.31
CA LYS A 21 14.72 -20.00 -2.14
C LYS A 21 13.33 -19.73 -1.56
N VAL A 22 13.26 -19.65 -0.24
CA VAL A 22 12.08 -19.29 0.55
C VAL A 22 12.50 -18.15 1.46
N ALA A 23 11.66 -17.11 1.56
CA ALA A 23 11.91 -16.01 2.48
C ALA A 23 12.07 -16.54 3.91
N THR A 24 13.09 -16.06 4.63
CA THR A 24 13.35 -16.48 6.02
C THR A 24 12.56 -15.66 7.04
N TYR A 25 11.70 -14.78 6.56
CA TYR A 25 10.81 -13.96 7.35
C TYR A 25 9.44 -13.85 6.71
N ASP A 26 8.47 -13.67 7.59
CA ASP A 26 7.10 -13.29 7.30
C ASP A 26 6.54 -12.54 8.53
N THR A 27 5.24 -12.22 8.47
CA THR A 27 4.51 -11.56 9.54
C THR A 27 4.45 -12.36 10.85
N SER A 28 4.65 -13.68 10.80
CA SER A 28 4.67 -14.59 11.96
C SER A 28 6.05 -14.75 12.60
N THR A 29 7.13 -14.67 11.81
CA THR A 29 8.49 -14.89 12.32
C THR A 29 8.89 -13.89 13.40
N ARG A 30 8.46 -12.63 13.27
CA ARG A 30 8.72 -11.54 14.23
C ARG A 30 7.51 -10.62 14.29
N PRO A 31 6.51 -10.95 15.12
CA PRO A 31 5.30 -10.16 15.25
C PRO A 31 5.62 -8.70 15.60
N ASN A 32 4.87 -7.76 15.01
CA ASN A 32 4.96 -6.33 15.29
C ASN A 32 6.30 -5.67 14.97
N LYS A 33 7.03 -6.18 13.97
CA LYS A 33 8.31 -5.60 13.51
C LYS A 33 8.39 -5.32 12.03
N LEU A 34 7.71 -6.12 11.21
CA LEU A 34 7.70 -6.00 9.75
C LEU A 34 6.84 -4.80 9.35
N VAL A 35 7.35 -3.93 8.48
CA VAL A 35 6.63 -2.74 7.99
C VAL A 35 6.52 -2.73 6.47
N HIS A 36 5.47 -2.09 5.96
CA HIS A 36 5.31 -1.75 4.54
C HIS A 36 6.07 -0.45 4.23
N ILE A 37 6.89 -0.47 3.18
CA ILE A 37 7.64 0.70 2.70
C ILE A 37 7.12 1.05 1.30
N PRO A 38 6.48 2.22 1.10
CA PRO A 38 5.98 2.63 -0.21
C PRO A 38 7.16 2.96 -1.12
N LEU A 39 7.14 2.42 -2.34
CA LEU A 39 8.14 2.70 -3.36
C LEU A 39 7.87 4.06 -4.01
N VAL A 40 8.92 4.84 -4.24
CA VAL A 40 8.85 6.15 -4.88
C VAL A 40 9.40 6.13 -6.31
N ASP A 41 8.89 7.01 -7.16
CA ASP A 41 9.54 7.36 -8.42
C ASP A 41 10.87 8.08 -8.11
N PRO A 42 12.02 7.62 -8.65
CA PRO A 42 13.32 8.20 -8.31
C PRO A 42 13.51 9.67 -8.70
N HIS A 43 12.77 10.17 -9.68
CA HIS A 43 12.92 11.55 -10.17
C HIS A 43 11.92 12.50 -9.52
N ARG A 44 10.68 12.04 -9.36
CA ARG A 44 9.60 12.85 -8.78
C ARG A 44 9.57 12.75 -7.26
N HIS A 45 10.17 11.71 -6.69
CA HIS A 45 10.05 11.33 -5.27
C HIS A 45 8.59 11.12 -4.83
N ILE A 46 7.71 10.79 -5.77
CA ILE A 46 6.28 10.55 -5.54
C ILE A 46 6.08 9.04 -5.37
N GLU A 47 5.22 8.64 -4.45
CA GLU A 47 4.91 7.24 -4.22
C GLU A 47 4.19 6.63 -5.43
N THR A 48 4.60 5.41 -5.80
CA THR A 48 4.16 4.72 -7.03
C THR A 48 2.95 3.81 -6.80
N GLY A 49 2.55 3.62 -5.54
CA GLY A 49 1.57 2.62 -5.11
C GLY A 49 2.12 1.19 -5.02
N LEU A 50 3.40 0.97 -5.36
CA LEU A 50 4.11 -0.28 -5.08
C LEU A 50 4.78 -0.22 -3.70
N PHE A 51 5.15 -1.39 -3.16
CA PHE A 51 5.70 -1.51 -1.81
C PHE A 51 6.82 -2.55 -1.75
N THR A 52 7.76 -2.30 -0.84
CA THR A 52 8.69 -3.30 -0.32
C THR A 52 8.47 -3.47 1.20
N TYR A 53 9.25 -4.34 1.84
CA TYR A 53 9.18 -4.62 3.27
C TYR A 53 10.43 -4.15 4.00
N GLY A 54 10.32 -3.95 5.31
CA GLY A 54 11.49 -3.74 6.16
C GLY A 54 11.24 -4.12 7.61
N TYR A 55 12.33 -4.24 8.38
CA TYR A 55 12.27 -4.36 9.83
C TYR A 55 12.74 -3.06 10.47
N VAL A 56 11.95 -2.57 11.44
CA VAL A 56 12.32 -1.41 12.26
C VAL A 56 12.74 -1.87 13.65
N LEU A 57 14.00 -1.61 13.99
CA LEU A 57 14.59 -1.82 15.31
C LEU A 57 14.65 -0.48 16.02
N VAL A 58 13.62 -0.16 16.79
CA VAL A 58 13.58 1.06 17.60
C VAL A 58 14.43 0.88 18.85
N ASN A 59 15.38 1.79 19.06
CA ASN A 59 16.09 1.96 20.31
C ASN A 59 15.71 3.32 20.94
N PRO A 60 15.05 3.34 22.12
CA PRO A 60 14.58 4.59 22.74
C PRO A 60 15.68 5.61 23.08
N LYS A 61 16.93 5.16 23.19
CA LYS A 61 18.09 6.03 23.48
C LYS A 61 18.78 6.52 22.21
N ALA A 62 18.33 6.08 21.04
CA ALA A 62 19.01 6.40 19.79
C ALA A 62 18.85 7.85 19.39
N THR A 63 19.97 8.51 19.12
CA THR A 63 20.01 9.85 18.52
C THR A 63 20.03 9.78 16.99
N HIS A 64 20.34 8.61 16.42
CA HIS A 64 20.52 8.37 15.00
C HIS A 64 19.77 7.11 14.52
N MET A 65 19.50 7.06 13.22
CA MET A 65 18.92 5.91 12.55
C MET A 65 19.87 5.38 11.48
N LEU A 66 20.16 4.09 11.54
CA LEU A 66 20.93 3.35 10.56
C LEU A 66 19.98 2.79 9.49
N LEU A 67 20.12 3.21 8.24
CA LEU A 67 19.51 2.55 7.10
C LEU A 67 20.49 1.50 6.56
N TYR A 68 20.11 0.23 6.64
CA TYR A 68 20.99 -0.89 6.30
C TYR A 68 20.58 -1.59 5.00
N ALA A 69 21.48 -1.56 4.02
CA ALA A 69 21.41 -2.26 2.75
C ALA A 69 22.18 -3.59 2.87
N HIS A 70 21.45 -4.71 2.86
CA HIS A 70 22.01 -6.04 3.12
C HIS A 70 22.86 -6.59 1.95
N PRO A 71 23.77 -7.56 2.20
CA PRO A 71 24.55 -8.21 1.15
C PRO A 71 23.69 -9.14 0.27
N ASN A 72 24.29 -9.76 -0.75
CA ASN A 72 23.63 -10.81 -1.52
C ASN A 72 23.47 -12.11 -0.69
N ALA A 73 22.75 -13.09 -1.23
CA ALA A 73 22.48 -14.41 -0.62
C ALA A 73 21.76 -14.39 0.75
N VAL A 74 21.42 -13.21 1.26
CA VAL A 74 20.66 -13.02 2.49
C VAL A 74 19.38 -12.26 2.20
N ASP A 75 18.47 -12.27 3.16
CA ASP A 75 17.29 -11.40 3.20
C ASP A 75 17.25 -10.67 4.56
N ILE A 76 16.27 -9.78 4.75
CA ILE A 76 16.16 -9.02 6.00
C ILE A 76 15.91 -9.91 7.24
N GLY A 77 15.38 -11.12 7.06
CA GLY A 77 15.17 -12.10 8.12
C GLY A 77 16.48 -12.65 8.68
N ILE A 78 17.42 -12.99 7.79
CA ILE A 78 18.78 -13.44 8.13
C ILE A 78 19.57 -12.28 8.77
N ALA A 79 19.53 -11.09 8.16
CA ALA A 79 20.29 -9.92 8.62
C ALA A 79 19.86 -9.43 10.02
N TYR A 80 18.61 -9.68 10.42
CA TYR A 80 18.02 -9.17 11.66
C TYR A 80 18.86 -9.41 12.91
N LYS A 81 19.44 -10.60 13.09
CA LYS A 81 20.17 -10.94 14.34
C LYS A 81 21.41 -10.07 14.52
N GLU A 82 22.17 -9.87 13.45
CA GLU A 82 23.33 -8.98 13.43
C GLU A 82 22.91 -7.54 13.73
N LEU A 83 21.89 -7.04 13.03
CA LEU A 83 21.49 -5.64 13.16
C LEU A 83 20.81 -5.34 14.50
N ARG A 84 20.19 -6.33 15.14
CA ARG A 84 19.71 -6.20 16.53
C ARG A 84 20.84 -6.02 17.52
N TYR A 85 21.95 -6.75 17.34
CA TYR A 85 23.15 -6.55 18.15
C TYR A 85 23.72 -5.13 17.94
N VAL A 86 23.87 -4.71 16.67
CA VAL A 86 24.37 -3.37 16.34
C VAL A 86 23.46 -2.27 16.90
N SER A 87 22.14 -2.39 16.75
CA SER A 87 21.16 -1.44 17.27
C SER A 87 21.29 -1.23 18.79
N LYS A 88 21.44 -2.34 19.52
CA LYS A 88 21.58 -2.31 20.98
C LYS A 88 22.91 -1.71 21.40
N GLU A 89 24.01 -2.25 20.88
CA GLU A 89 25.35 -1.90 21.36
C GLU A 89 25.80 -0.52 20.85
N ALA A 90 25.49 -0.14 19.61
CA ALA A 90 25.80 1.19 19.11
C ALA A 90 24.80 2.26 19.57
N SER A 91 23.73 1.88 20.28
CA SER A 91 22.64 2.79 20.67
C SER A 91 22.05 3.56 19.49
N VAL A 92 21.74 2.86 18.40
CA VAL A 92 21.09 3.42 17.20
C VAL A 92 19.79 2.68 16.90
N SER A 93 18.82 3.37 16.32
CA SER A 93 17.68 2.68 15.71
C SER A 93 18.09 2.19 14.32
N VAL A 94 17.48 1.12 13.83
CA VAL A 94 17.84 0.55 12.52
C VAL A 94 16.58 0.36 11.69
N LEU A 95 16.62 0.77 10.42
CA LEU A 95 15.74 0.25 9.38
C LEU A 95 16.58 -0.61 8.44
N LEU A 96 16.24 -1.88 8.34
CA LEU A 96 16.70 -2.76 7.27
C LEU A 96 15.53 -2.97 6.31
N PHE A 97 15.78 -2.86 5.01
CA PHE A 97 14.76 -2.94 3.97
C PHE A 97 15.11 -4.05 2.98
N GLU A 98 14.09 -4.59 2.34
CA GLU A 98 14.22 -5.66 1.36
C GLU A 98 14.37 -5.10 -0.05
N TYR A 99 15.23 -5.73 -0.84
CA TYR A 99 15.34 -5.42 -2.26
C TYR A 99 14.23 -6.07 -3.07
N SER A 100 13.85 -5.41 -4.15
CA SER A 100 13.02 -5.95 -5.22
C SER A 100 13.61 -7.26 -5.73
N GLY A 101 12.79 -8.31 -5.68
CA GLY A 101 13.23 -9.66 -5.99
C GLY A 101 14.02 -10.32 -4.85
N TYR A 102 13.90 -9.87 -3.61
CA TYR A 102 14.34 -10.61 -2.42
C TYR A 102 13.19 -10.80 -1.43
N GLY A 103 13.32 -11.81 -0.55
CA GLY A 103 12.35 -12.08 0.51
C GLY A 103 10.91 -12.22 0.01
N LEU A 104 10.02 -11.41 0.57
CA LEU A 104 8.58 -11.38 0.22
C LEU A 104 8.26 -10.51 -1.01
N THR A 105 9.27 -9.91 -1.65
CA THR A 105 9.04 -9.06 -2.83
C THR A 105 9.10 -9.90 -4.10
N HIS A 106 8.13 -9.67 -5.00
CA HIS A 106 7.99 -10.41 -6.26
C HIS A 106 8.29 -9.54 -7.50
N THR A 107 8.79 -8.32 -7.29
CA THR A 107 9.18 -7.40 -8.36
C THR A 107 10.47 -7.87 -9.05
N PRO A 108 10.65 -7.55 -10.35
CA PRO A 108 11.88 -7.87 -11.06
C PRO A 108 13.12 -7.21 -10.43
N ILE A 109 14.19 -7.98 -10.30
CA ILE A 109 15.48 -7.47 -9.82
C ILE A 109 16.25 -6.79 -10.95
N THR A 110 16.61 -5.53 -10.71
CA THR A 110 17.46 -4.69 -11.57
C THR A 110 18.25 -3.72 -10.69
N GLU A 111 19.34 -3.16 -11.20
CA GLU A 111 20.05 -2.07 -10.52
C GLU A 111 19.11 -0.89 -10.20
N ALA A 112 18.29 -0.49 -11.17
CA ALA A 112 17.33 0.59 -11.01
C ALA A 112 16.29 0.30 -9.91
N SER A 113 15.78 -0.94 -9.82
CA SER A 113 14.83 -1.30 -8.76
C SER A 113 15.49 -1.32 -7.39
N ILE A 114 16.72 -1.83 -7.25
CA ILE A 114 17.45 -1.77 -5.96
C ILE A 114 17.75 -0.32 -5.54
N HIS A 115 18.13 0.54 -6.48
CA HIS A 115 18.28 1.98 -6.22
C HIS A 115 16.96 2.62 -5.78
N GLN A 116 15.86 2.26 -6.44
CA GLN A 116 14.51 2.71 -6.08
C GLN A 116 14.12 2.25 -4.67
N ASP A 117 14.33 0.98 -4.32
CA ASP A 117 14.03 0.44 -2.99
C ASP A 117 14.82 1.18 -1.90
N THR A 118 16.10 1.46 -2.18
CA THR A 118 17.01 2.15 -1.25
C THR A 118 16.58 3.59 -1.01
N LEU A 119 16.24 4.32 -2.07
CA LEU A 119 15.69 5.67 -1.97
C LEU A 119 14.34 5.68 -1.24
N SER A 120 13.49 4.69 -1.53
CA SER A 120 12.16 4.55 -0.92
C SER A 120 12.27 4.32 0.58
N ALA A 121 13.18 3.44 1.01
CA ALA A 121 13.45 3.22 2.43
C ALA A 121 13.99 4.48 3.14
N TYR A 122 14.86 5.24 2.47
CA TYR A 122 15.34 6.53 2.99
C TYR A 122 14.21 7.56 3.13
N LEU A 123 13.40 7.75 2.09
CA LEU A 123 12.28 8.70 2.14
C LEU A 123 11.20 8.25 3.14
N PHE A 124 10.99 6.95 3.30
CA PHE A 124 10.08 6.41 4.31
C PHE A 124 10.50 6.80 5.73
N LEU A 125 11.80 6.71 6.06
CA LEU A 125 12.33 7.20 7.34
C LEU A 125 12.11 8.71 7.53
N ARG A 126 12.37 9.48 6.47
CA ARG A 126 12.27 10.94 6.52
C ARG A 126 10.82 11.41 6.70
N ARG A 127 9.90 10.85 5.90
CA ARG A 127 8.49 11.26 5.82
C ARG A 127 7.66 10.72 6.98
N TYR A 128 7.75 9.42 7.24
CA TYR A 128 6.84 8.74 8.16
C TYR A 128 7.42 8.60 9.57
N PHE A 129 8.73 8.41 9.72
CA PHE A 129 9.38 8.36 11.04
C PHE A 129 9.88 9.72 11.52
N GLY A 130 9.92 10.72 10.64
CA GLY A 130 10.35 12.09 10.97
C GLY A 130 11.84 12.23 11.28
N VAL A 131 12.68 11.30 10.81
CA VAL A 131 14.11 11.30 11.13
C VAL A 131 14.84 12.40 10.35
N PRO A 132 15.57 13.33 10.97
CA PRO A 132 16.39 14.34 10.28
C PRO A 132 17.47 13.72 9.38
N ALA A 133 17.74 14.30 8.20
CA ALA A 133 18.75 13.78 7.26
C ALA A 133 20.14 13.68 7.90
N ASN A 134 20.54 14.72 8.63
CA ASN A 134 21.78 14.76 9.41
C ASN A 134 21.82 13.82 10.63
N ARG A 135 20.78 13.00 10.84
CA ARG A 135 20.74 11.92 11.85
C ARG A 135 20.55 10.54 11.20
N VAL A 136 20.64 10.45 9.88
CA VAL A 136 20.64 9.19 9.13
C VAL A 136 22.06 8.74 8.84
N ILE A 137 22.36 7.49 9.18
CA ILE A 137 23.58 6.79 8.80
C ILE A 137 23.20 5.80 7.70
N LEU A 138 23.87 5.84 6.56
CA LEU A 138 23.75 4.81 5.54
C LEU A 138 24.79 3.74 5.79
N CYS A 139 24.41 2.47 5.73
CA CYS A 139 25.35 1.36 5.82
C CYS A 139 24.99 0.28 4.80
N GLY A 140 25.97 -0.12 4.00
CA GLY A 140 25.81 -1.17 3.01
C GLY A 140 26.93 -2.19 3.11
N ARG A 141 26.60 -3.47 2.95
CA ARG A 141 27.59 -4.56 2.95
C ARG A 141 27.62 -5.27 1.61
N SER A 142 28.81 -5.47 1.05
CA SER A 142 29.03 -6.17 -0.22
C SER A 142 28.11 -5.59 -1.31
N LEU A 143 27.17 -6.36 -1.87
CA LEU A 143 26.15 -5.86 -2.80
C LEU A 143 25.47 -4.58 -2.31
N GLY A 144 25.09 -4.51 -1.03
CA GLY A 144 24.42 -3.35 -0.45
C GLY A 144 25.29 -2.10 -0.33
N ALA A 145 26.61 -2.21 -0.46
CA ALA A 145 27.51 -1.06 -0.43
C ALA A 145 27.28 -0.11 -1.61
N SER A 146 27.04 -0.65 -2.80
CA SER A 146 26.82 0.15 -4.01
C SER A 146 25.52 0.96 -3.97
N PRO A 147 24.33 0.40 -3.69
CA PRO A 147 23.11 1.19 -3.60
C PRO A 147 23.13 2.20 -2.43
N ALA A 148 23.82 1.90 -1.33
CA ALA A 148 24.04 2.86 -0.26
C ALA A 148 24.91 4.05 -0.71
N ALA A 149 25.98 3.79 -1.47
CA ALA A 149 26.81 4.83 -2.08
C ALA A 149 26.04 5.63 -3.14
N PHE A 150 25.25 4.95 -3.98
CA PHE A 150 24.37 5.59 -4.97
C PHE A 150 23.42 6.57 -4.30
N LEU A 151 22.72 6.13 -3.25
CA LEU A 151 21.82 7.02 -2.52
C LEU A 151 22.56 8.23 -1.95
N ALA A 152 23.73 8.02 -1.34
CA ALA A 152 24.52 9.11 -0.75
C ALA A 152 25.02 10.14 -1.78
N ALA A 153 25.31 9.70 -3.02
CA ALA A 153 25.72 10.55 -4.13
C ALA A 153 24.53 11.24 -4.80
N PHE A 154 23.39 10.54 -4.89
CA PHE A 154 22.18 10.99 -5.56
C PHE A 154 21.42 12.08 -4.77
N LEU A 155 21.48 12.02 -3.43
CA LEU A 155 20.73 12.94 -2.58
C LEU A 155 21.28 14.38 -2.65
N PRO A 156 20.40 15.39 -2.74
CA PRO A 156 20.82 16.78 -2.68
C PRO A 156 21.40 17.13 -1.29
N PRO A 157 22.20 18.20 -1.16
CA PRO A 157 22.89 18.55 0.09
C PRO A 157 21.99 18.64 1.33
N LEU A 158 20.76 19.16 1.19
CA LEU A 158 19.79 19.29 2.29
C LEU A 158 19.24 17.94 2.80
N LEU A 159 19.39 16.88 2.01
CA LEU A 159 19.00 15.51 2.33
C LEU A 159 20.22 14.61 2.57
N CYS A 160 21.41 15.17 2.67
CA CYS A 160 22.63 14.37 2.85
C CYS A 160 22.61 13.64 4.21
N PRO A 161 22.90 12.32 4.24
CA PRO A 161 23.09 11.57 5.48
C PRO A 161 24.34 12.06 6.23
N CYS A 162 24.45 11.79 7.54
CA CYS A 162 25.62 12.24 8.31
C CYS A 162 26.86 11.37 8.10
N LEU A 163 26.69 10.12 7.67
CA LEU A 163 27.77 9.15 7.50
C LEU A 163 27.34 8.06 6.51
N LEU A 164 28.27 7.66 5.63
CA LEU A 164 28.15 6.46 4.80
C LEU A 164 29.17 5.42 5.25
N ILE A 165 28.72 4.23 5.60
CA ILE A 165 29.56 3.08 5.97
C ILE A 165 29.45 2.02 4.88
N LEU A 166 30.57 1.67 4.26
CA LEU A 166 30.66 0.65 3.22
C LEU A 166 31.49 -0.52 3.74
N GLN A 167 30.86 -1.67 3.94
CA GLN A 167 31.52 -2.91 4.39
C GLN A 167 31.82 -3.81 3.19
N CYS A 168 33.09 -4.23 3.04
CA CYS A 168 33.58 -4.98 1.88
C CYS A 168 33.08 -4.42 0.52
N PRO A 169 33.21 -3.11 0.24
CA PRO A 169 32.72 -2.55 -1.01
C PRO A 169 33.56 -3.00 -2.20
N PHE A 170 32.92 -3.12 -3.35
CA PHE A 170 33.55 -3.26 -4.66
C PHE A 170 33.44 -1.97 -5.47
N THR A 171 34.34 -1.80 -6.43
CA THR A 171 34.37 -0.67 -7.39
C THR A 171 33.29 -0.81 -8.45
N ALA A 172 33.09 -2.01 -9.00
CA ALA A 172 32.01 -2.37 -9.92
C ALA A 172 31.63 -3.85 -9.76
N LEU A 173 30.36 -4.20 -10.02
CA LEU A 173 29.91 -5.60 -9.91
C LEU A 173 30.66 -6.51 -10.89
N SER A 174 30.90 -6.04 -12.10
CA SER A 174 31.65 -6.78 -13.13
C SER A 174 33.08 -7.08 -12.71
N GLU A 175 33.74 -6.19 -11.96
CA GLU A 175 35.09 -6.40 -11.43
C GLU A 175 35.10 -7.47 -10.32
N CYS A 176 34.10 -7.46 -9.43
CA CYS A 176 33.93 -8.53 -8.44
C CYS A 176 33.64 -9.90 -9.09
N ILE A 177 32.82 -9.95 -10.15
CA ILE A 177 32.56 -11.21 -10.88
C ILE A 177 33.83 -11.74 -11.57
N ASN A 178 34.69 -10.85 -12.07
CA ASN A 178 35.96 -11.21 -12.71
C ASN A 178 36.90 -11.97 -11.77
N GLU A 179 36.98 -11.52 -10.51
CA GLU A 179 37.80 -12.15 -9.47
C GLU A 179 37.31 -13.56 -9.13
N PHE A 180 35.99 -13.79 -9.26
CA PHE A 180 35.37 -15.10 -8.99
C PHE A 180 35.41 -16.06 -10.19
N SER A 181 35.25 -15.56 -11.43
CA SER A 181 35.27 -16.37 -12.65
C SER A 181 35.57 -15.54 -13.91
N GLN A 182 36.76 -15.74 -14.49
CA GLN A 182 37.22 -15.04 -15.69
C GLN A 182 36.31 -15.23 -16.92
N ASN A 183 35.59 -16.36 -17.02
CA ASN A 183 34.68 -16.64 -18.15
C ASN A 183 33.27 -16.05 -17.93
N ALA A 184 32.89 -15.74 -16.69
CA ALA A 184 31.56 -15.22 -16.37
C ALA A 184 31.39 -13.75 -16.76
N VAL A 185 32.47 -12.97 -16.80
CA VAL A 185 32.40 -11.53 -17.12
C VAL A 185 32.20 -11.26 -18.59
N SER A 186 32.78 -12.04 -19.50
CA SER A 186 32.47 -11.91 -20.93
C SER A 186 30.98 -12.11 -21.19
N ILE A 187 30.33 -13.03 -20.47
CA ILE A 187 28.88 -13.28 -20.57
C ILE A 187 28.09 -12.17 -19.89
N ALA A 188 28.50 -11.74 -18.69
CA ALA A 188 27.80 -10.69 -17.96
C ALA A 188 27.88 -9.33 -18.67
N ASN A 189 29.05 -8.96 -19.20
CA ASN A 189 29.25 -7.74 -19.98
C ASN A 189 28.54 -7.82 -21.33
N PHE A 190 28.55 -8.98 -22.00
CA PHE A 190 27.78 -9.19 -23.23
C PHE A 190 26.27 -9.02 -23.01
N LEU A 191 25.78 -9.40 -21.82
CA LEU A 191 24.40 -9.20 -21.39
C LEU A 191 24.14 -7.82 -20.75
N GLY A 192 25.15 -6.93 -20.71
CA GLY A 192 25.01 -5.55 -20.26
C GLY A 192 24.96 -5.34 -18.74
N TYR A 193 25.37 -6.31 -17.92
CA TYR A 193 25.40 -6.18 -16.45
C TYR A 193 26.62 -5.40 -15.94
N ASN A 194 26.87 -4.22 -16.50
CA ASN A 194 27.82 -3.25 -15.95
C ASN A 194 27.18 -2.43 -14.81
N TRP A 195 26.48 -3.13 -13.91
CA TRP A 195 25.71 -2.55 -12.81
C TRP A 195 26.62 -2.24 -11.62
N PHE A 196 26.13 -1.39 -10.72
CA PHE A 196 26.71 -1.08 -9.42
C PHE A 196 28.14 -0.55 -9.50
N ARG A 197 28.37 0.41 -10.40
CA ARG A 197 29.67 1.08 -10.57
C ARG A 197 29.89 2.12 -9.48
N THR A 198 30.16 1.65 -8.26
CA THR A 198 30.50 2.48 -7.10
C THR A 198 31.64 3.45 -7.40
N ILE A 199 32.64 3.04 -8.19
CA ILE A 199 33.79 3.89 -8.56
C ILE A 199 33.38 5.15 -9.32
N ASP A 200 32.29 5.11 -10.08
CA ASP A 200 31.84 6.26 -10.88
C ASP A 200 31.13 7.32 -10.03
N ILE A 201 30.60 6.95 -8.86
CA ILE A 201 29.71 7.78 -8.05
C ILE A 201 30.32 8.16 -6.69
N ILE A 202 31.36 7.45 -6.24
CA ILE A 202 31.88 7.60 -4.86
C ILE A 202 32.48 8.98 -4.60
N THR A 203 32.93 9.70 -5.63
CA THR A 203 33.48 11.06 -5.53
C THR A 203 32.39 12.13 -5.32
N ASP A 204 31.14 11.82 -5.66
CA ASP A 204 30.01 12.75 -5.52
C ASP A 204 29.38 12.68 -4.11
N VAL A 205 29.69 11.63 -3.34
CA VAL A 205 29.21 11.47 -1.96
C VAL A 205 29.80 12.56 -1.06
N SER A 206 28.92 13.47 -0.63
CA SER A 206 29.30 14.67 0.12
C SER A 206 29.49 14.44 1.62
N CYS A 207 28.94 13.37 2.19
CA CYS A 207 29.15 13.03 3.61
C CYS A 207 30.47 12.29 3.83
N PRO A 208 30.97 12.22 5.08
CA PRO A 208 32.09 11.36 5.42
C PRO A 208 31.82 9.89 5.05
N VAL A 209 32.84 9.21 4.53
CA VAL A 209 32.76 7.80 4.12
C VAL A 209 33.67 6.94 5.00
N VAL A 210 33.15 5.82 5.49
CA VAL A 210 33.93 4.76 6.12
C VAL A 210 33.99 3.58 5.18
N LEU A 211 35.21 3.16 4.83
CA LEU A 211 35.49 1.89 4.17
C LEU A 211 35.91 0.89 5.24
N HIS A 212 35.15 -0.19 5.41
CA HIS A 212 35.39 -1.23 6.40
C HIS A 212 35.64 -2.57 5.70
N HIS A 213 36.82 -3.15 5.84
CA HIS A 213 37.22 -4.32 5.04
C HIS A 213 38.11 -5.30 5.82
N GLY A 214 37.98 -6.60 5.52
CA GLY A 214 38.90 -7.63 6.01
C GLY A 214 40.16 -7.71 5.15
N THR A 215 41.33 -7.93 5.75
CA THR A 215 42.61 -7.97 5.00
C THR A 215 42.79 -9.24 4.16
N HIS A 216 41.99 -10.28 4.42
CA HIS A 216 42.02 -11.58 3.74
C HIS A 216 40.67 -11.86 3.03
N ASP A 217 40.00 -10.82 2.56
CA ASP A 217 38.79 -10.98 1.74
C ASP A 217 39.17 -11.52 0.35
N THR A 218 38.77 -12.76 0.08
CA THR A 218 39.00 -13.45 -1.19
C THR A 218 37.80 -13.39 -2.14
N THR A 219 36.69 -12.78 -1.71
CA THR A 219 35.49 -12.61 -2.54
C THR A 219 35.44 -11.23 -3.17
N VAL A 220 35.82 -10.21 -2.40
CA VAL A 220 36.02 -8.84 -2.87
C VAL A 220 37.37 -8.40 -2.31
N SER A 221 38.40 -8.28 -3.14
CA SER A 221 39.71 -7.85 -2.63
C SER A 221 39.63 -6.50 -1.90
N ILE A 222 40.41 -6.34 -0.83
CA ILE A 222 40.56 -5.06 -0.13
C ILE A 222 41.10 -3.94 -1.05
N ASP A 223 41.72 -4.30 -2.18
CA ASP A 223 42.17 -3.37 -3.21
C ASP A 223 41.04 -2.49 -3.77
N HIS A 224 39.80 -2.99 -3.76
CA HIS A 224 38.64 -2.16 -4.09
C HIS A 224 38.48 -0.99 -3.12
N SER A 225 38.69 -1.20 -1.83
CA SER A 225 38.63 -0.12 -0.83
C SER A 225 39.79 0.86 -0.98
N TYR A 226 41.01 0.39 -1.27
CA TYR A 226 42.12 1.31 -1.57
C TYR A 226 41.85 2.14 -2.83
N THR A 227 41.25 1.53 -3.85
CA THR A 227 40.91 2.22 -5.10
C THR A 227 39.83 3.28 -4.87
N LEU A 228 38.75 2.95 -4.15
CA LEU A 228 37.69 3.89 -3.79
C LEU A 228 38.21 5.03 -2.90
N GLN A 229 39.08 4.72 -1.94
CA GLN A 229 39.73 5.74 -1.09
C GLN A 229 40.56 6.70 -1.95
N ARG A 230 41.43 6.16 -2.81
CA ARG A 230 42.28 6.96 -3.69
C ARG A 230 41.44 7.86 -4.60
N ALA A 231 40.36 7.33 -5.18
CA ALA A 231 39.47 8.12 -6.02
C ALA A 231 38.89 9.33 -5.29
N ARG A 232 38.47 9.16 -4.02
CA ARG A 232 37.98 10.26 -3.18
C ARG A 232 39.08 11.24 -2.76
N ASP A 233 40.25 10.74 -2.37
CA ASP A 233 41.38 11.56 -1.93
C ASP A 233 41.90 12.45 -3.07
N THR A 234 41.84 11.96 -4.31
CA THR A 234 42.26 12.71 -5.51
C THR A 234 41.13 13.45 -6.23
N ALA A 235 39.90 13.41 -5.69
CA ALA A 235 38.76 14.09 -6.30
C ALA A 235 38.95 15.63 -6.25
N THR A 236 38.27 16.35 -7.15
CA THR A 236 38.31 17.82 -7.18
C THR A 236 37.85 18.46 -5.86
N LYS A 237 36.96 17.77 -5.12
CA LYS A 237 36.48 18.17 -3.80
C LYS A 237 36.63 16.98 -2.84
N PRO A 238 37.83 16.76 -2.27
CA PRO A 238 38.04 15.67 -1.32
C PRO A 238 37.12 15.84 -0.11
N CYS A 239 36.47 14.75 0.28
CA CYS A 239 35.69 14.68 1.50
C CYS A 239 36.22 13.54 2.35
N VAL A 240 36.05 13.64 3.67
CA VAL A 240 36.69 12.77 4.64
C VAL A 240 36.38 11.30 4.36
N THR A 241 37.44 10.50 4.25
CA THR A 241 37.37 9.04 4.11
C THR A 241 38.19 8.37 5.21
N TYR A 242 37.58 7.41 5.90
CA TYR A 242 38.22 6.58 6.90
C TYR A 242 38.34 5.15 6.38
N LEU A 243 39.49 4.52 6.59
CA LEU A 243 39.69 3.11 6.30
C LEU A 243 39.82 2.32 7.61
N TYR A 244 38.93 1.37 7.82
CA TYR A 244 38.92 0.42 8.93
C TYR A 244 39.23 -0.97 8.39
N GLN A 245 40.35 -1.55 8.83
CA GLN A 245 40.79 -2.87 8.39
C GLN A 245 40.66 -3.86 9.54
N GLU A 246 40.10 -5.04 9.27
CA GLU A 246 40.12 -6.15 10.22
C GLU A 246 41.14 -7.20 9.77
N ASP A 247 42.23 -7.30 10.54
CA ASP A 247 43.31 -8.21 10.20
C ASP A 247 42.88 -9.69 10.31
N GLY A 248 43.30 -10.50 9.33
CA GLY A 248 42.95 -11.92 9.23
C GLY A 248 41.48 -12.22 8.87
N LYS A 249 40.62 -11.19 8.69
CA LYS A 249 39.21 -11.36 8.32
C LYS A 249 39.02 -11.39 6.81
N GLY A 250 38.03 -12.15 6.36
CA GLY A 250 37.53 -12.18 4.98
C GLY A 250 36.08 -11.75 4.86
N HIS A 251 35.46 -11.97 3.69
CA HIS A 251 34.15 -11.39 3.31
C HIS A 251 33.02 -11.61 4.31
N ASN A 252 32.94 -12.83 4.84
CA ASN A 252 31.78 -13.31 5.59
C ASN A 252 31.99 -13.32 7.12
N ASN A 253 33.16 -12.88 7.62
CA ASN A 253 33.50 -12.97 9.04
C ASN A 253 33.96 -11.64 9.67
N LEU A 254 33.62 -10.51 9.04
CA LEU A 254 33.73 -9.18 9.68
C LEU A 254 32.98 -9.16 11.02
N SER A 255 33.53 -8.43 11.98
CA SER A 255 32.99 -8.32 13.33
C SER A 255 31.93 -7.23 13.41
N SER A 256 30.74 -7.60 13.87
CA SER A 256 29.70 -6.62 14.20
C SER A 256 30.13 -5.68 15.34
N ALA A 257 31.06 -6.11 16.21
CA ALA A 257 31.64 -5.24 17.23
C ALA A 257 32.50 -4.12 16.63
N THR A 258 33.17 -4.39 15.50
CA THR A 258 33.91 -3.36 14.74
C THR A 258 32.95 -2.36 14.12
N LEU A 259 31.81 -2.79 13.57
CA LEU A 259 30.76 -1.87 13.10
C LEU A 259 30.20 -1.00 14.23
N VAL A 260 29.94 -1.58 15.41
CA VAL A 260 29.53 -0.83 16.61
C VAL A 260 30.57 0.22 16.99
N ARG A 261 31.86 -0.15 16.96
CA ARG A 261 32.97 0.76 17.24
C ARG A 261 33.03 1.92 16.24
N ILE A 262 32.92 1.63 14.94
CA ILE A 262 32.88 2.64 13.87
C ILE A 262 31.76 3.65 14.14
N ILE A 263 30.55 3.17 14.42
CA ILE A 263 29.39 4.05 14.68
C ILE A 263 29.66 4.94 15.91
N ARG A 264 30.16 4.36 17.00
CA ARG A 264 30.47 5.13 18.23
C ARG A 264 31.57 6.16 18.04
N GLU A 265 32.60 5.85 17.25
CA GLU A 265 33.74 6.75 17.00
C GLU A 265 33.39 7.88 16.01
N ARG A 266 32.50 7.63 15.04
CA ARG A 266 32.28 8.53 13.89
C ARG A 266 30.97 9.31 13.94
N VAL A 267 30.01 8.87 14.75
CA VAL A 267 28.72 9.55 14.87
C VAL A 267 28.75 10.47 16.08
N VAL A 268 28.62 11.77 15.82
CA VAL A 268 28.58 12.78 16.89
C VAL A 268 27.24 12.70 17.60
N THR A 269 27.25 12.27 18.86
CA THR A 269 26.02 12.13 19.67
C THR A 269 25.93 13.17 20.79
N GLU A 270 27.01 13.89 21.07
CA GLU A 270 27.07 14.89 22.14
C GLU A 270 26.01 15.97 21.93
N SER A 271 25.28 16.29 22.99
CA SER A 271 24.21 17.30 23.00
C SER A 271 22.98 17.01 22.12
N LEU A 272 22.87 15.81 21.52
CA LEU A 272 21.68 15.43 20.77
C LEU A 272 20.65 14.71 21.66
N LEU A 273 19.41 15.17 21.62
CA LEU A 273 18.28 14.45 22.20
C LEU A 273 17.96 13.18 21.38
N PRO A 274 17.46 12.11 22.01
CA PRO A 274 16.96 10.93 21.31
C PRO A 274 15.94 11.27 20.22
N LEU A 275 15.86 10.42 19.19
CA LEU A 275 14.90 10.57 18.10
C LEU A 275 13.48 10.38 18.63
N SER A 276 12.63 11.38 18.41
CA SER A 276 11.18 11.25 18.56
C SER A 276 10.60 10.59 17.32
N LEU A 277 10.78 9.28 17.19
CA LEU A 277 10.26 8.52 16.06
C LEU A 277 8.74 8.51 16.07
N ARG A 278 8.11 8.96 14.98
CA ARG A 278 6.68 8.79 14.73
C ARG A 278 6.40 7.33 14.36
N HIS A 279 6.45 6.44 15.35
CA HIS A 279 6.20 5.03 15.15
C HIS A 279 4.70 4.75 15.23
N SER A 280 4.06 4.56 14.09
CA SER A 280 2.68 4.10 14.01
C SER A 280 2.64 2.58 13.86
N LYS A 281 1.82 1.91 14.67
CA LYS A 281 1.48 0.49 14.44
C LYS A 281 0.81 0.28 13.09
N LEU A 282 0.25 1.33 12.49
CA LEU A 282 -0.40 1.24 11.19
C LEU A 282 0.55 0.87 10.06
N PHE A 283 1.85 1.16 10.18
CA PHE A 283 2.82 0.76 9.15
C PHE A 283 3.19 -0.72 9.19
N LEU A 284 2.74 -1.45 10.23
CA LEU A 284 3.07 -2.86 10.40
C LEU A 284 2.35 -3.72 9.37
N ALA A 285 3.06 -4.70 8.83
CA ALA A 285 2.47 -5.83 8.14
C ALA A 285 1.95 -6.83 9.18
N ASN A 286 0.64 -7.09 9.19
CA ASN A 286 0.04 -7.94 10.21
C ASN A 286 -0.12 -9.38 9.73
N THR A 287 -0.24 -10.29 10.69
CA THR A 287 -0.52 -11.70 10.40
C THR A 287 -1.82 -11.85 9.61
N PRO A 288 -1.91 -12.84 8.69
CA PRO A 288 -3.11 -13.12 7.92
C PRO A 288 -4.35 -13.27 8.81
N VAL A 289 -5.44 -12.60 8.45
CA VAL A 289 -6.73 -12.69 9.16
C VAL A 289 -7.68 -13.72 8.55
N TYR A 290 -7.25 -14.46 7.53
CA TYR A 290 -8.09 -15.43 6.83
C TYR A 290 -8.73 -16.43 7.78
N GLU A 291 -7.96 -17.14 8.61
CA GLU A 291 -8.52 -18.13 9.55
C GLU A 291 -9.49 -17.49 10.55
N ARG A 292 -9.19 -16.28 11.02
CA ARG A 292 -10.06 -15.52 11.94
C ARG A 292 -11.40 -15.16 11.30
N LEU A 293 -11.41 -14.88 10.00
CA LEU A 293 -12.61 -14.45 9.28
C LEU A 293 -13.36 -15.64 8.67
N PHE A 294 -12.68 -16.58 8.05
CA PHE A 294 -13.31 -17.58 7.20
C PHE A 294 -13.27 -19.00 7.77
N CYS A 295 -12.76 -19.18 8.98
CA CYS A 295 -12.77 -20.48 9.67
C CYS A 295 -13.47 -20.44 11.05
N ASP A 296 -14.01 -21.60 11.41
CA ASP A 296 -14.51 -21.88 12.75
C ASP A 296 -13.37 -22.14 13.76
N ASP A 297 -13.71 -22.39 15.03
CA ASP A 297 -12.72 -22.65 16.09
C ASP A 297 -11.92 -23.96 15.88
N SER A 298 -12.37 -24.84 14.98
CA SER A 298 -11.64 -26.05 14.59
C SER A 298 -10.68 -25.83 13.41
N GLY A 299 -10.69 -24.64 12.80
CA GLY A 299 -9.93 -24.32 11.60
C GLY A 299 -10.62 -24.74 10.29
N SER A 300 -11.86 -25.23 10.36
CA SER A 300 -12.66 -25.60 9.19
C SER A 300 -13.26 -24.34 8.56
N GLY A 301 -13.18 -24.23 7.24
CA GLY A 301 -13.74 -23.09 6.52
C GLY A 301 -15.27 -23.04 6.60
N PHE A 302 -15.85 -21.84 6.71
CA PHE A 302 -17.30 -21.67 6.66
C PHE A 302 -17.85 -22.07 5.28
N ALA A 303 -19.00 -22.74 5.27
CA ALA A 303 -19.63 -23.17 4.02
C ALA A 303 -20.30 -21.99 3.32
N THR A 304 -21.02 -21.15 4.08
CA THR A 304 -21.78 -20.02 3.55
C THR A 304 -21.29 -18.69 4.10
N LEU A 305 -21.65 -17.62 3.40
CA LEU A 305 -21.40 -16.25 3.82
C LEU A 305 -22.12 -15.92 5.13
N SER A 306 -23.35 -16.41 5.32
CA SER A 306 -24.09 -16.11 6.55
C SER A 306 -23.42 -16.73 7.78
N ASP A 307 -22.85 -17.94 7.65
CA ASP A 307 -22.06 -18.56 8.71
C ASP A 307 -20.84 -17.69 9.09
N ALA A 308 -20.11 -17.19 8.09
CA ALA A 308 -18.97 -16.32 8.32
C ALA A 308 -19.38 -14.99 8.98
N VAL A 309 -20.43 -14.35 8.47
CA VAL A 309 -20.97 -13.09 9.03
C VAL A 309 -21.47 -13.30 10.46
N ALA A 310 -22.19 -14.39 10.74
CA ALA A 310 -22.64 -14.73 12.09
C ALA A 310 -21.47 -14.93 13.05
N SER A 311 -20.37 -15.51 12.57
CA SER A 311 -19.14 -15.62 13.36
C SER A 311 -18.49 -14.27 13.61
N TRP A 312 -18.42 -13.39 12.62
CA TRP A 312 -17.86 -12.04 12.76
C TRP A 312 -18.67 -11.20 13.73
N LEU A 313 -20.00 -11.31 13.67
CA LEU A 313 -20.94 -10.68 14.60
C LEU A 313 -20.64 -10.99 16.06
N ALA A 314 -20.17 -12.20 16.35
CA ALA A 314 -19.78 -12.61 17.69
C ALA A 314 -18.36 -12.17 18.08
N ARG A 315 -17.47 -11.91 17.10
CA ARG A 315 -16.01 -11.76 17.31
C ARG A 315 -15.46 -10.36 17.02
N LEU A 316 -16.16 -9.55 16.23
CA LEU A 316 -15.75 -8.22 15.79
C LEU A 316 -16.66 -7.15 16.41
N SER A 317 -16.05 -6.05 16.84
CA SER A 317 -16.77 -4.87 17.34
C SER A 317 -16.18 -3.63 16.71
N LEU A 318 -17.05 -2.73 16.22
CA LEU A 318 -16.65 -1.44 15.66
C LEU A 318 -15.82 -0.64 16.68
N HIS A 319 -16.19 -0.65 17.96
CA HIS A 319 -15.43 0.04 19.00
C HIS A 319 -13.98 -0.45 19.13
N VAL A 320 -13.76 -1.76 18.95
CA VAL A 320 -12.42 -2.37 19.05
C VAL A 320 -11.61 -2.15 17.77
N CYS A 321 -12.27 -2.15 16.61
CA CYS A 321 -11.60 -2.10 15.32
C CYS A 321 -11.38 -0.67 14.79
N ALA A 322 -12.21 0.31 15.15
CA ALA A 322 -12.13 1.65 14.58
C ALA A 322 -11.17 2.58 15.34
N PRO A 323 -11.35 2.94 16.62
CA PRO A 323 -10.34 3.71 17.36
C PRO A 323 -9.69 2.88 18.49
N PRO A 324 -8.35 2.73 18.52
CA PRO A 324 -7.35 3.21 17.56
C PRO A 324 -7.43 2.46 16.22
N LEU A 325 -7.08 3.13 15.10
CA LEU A 325 -7.19 2.60 13.73
C LEU A 325 -6.33 1.34 13.44
N ASP A 326 -5.59 0.83 14.43
CA ASP A 326 -4.62 -0.26 14.27
C ASP A 326 -5.24 -1.63 14.01
N GLN A 327 -6.57 -1.77 14.18
CA GLN A 327 -7.32 -2.98 13.84
C GLN A 327 -8.39 -2.74 12.77
N LEU A 328 -8.46 -1.53 12.19
CA LEU A 328 -9.51 -1.19 11.23
C LEU A 328 -9.42 -2.04 9.97
N TYR A 329 -8.20 -2.37 9.54
CA TYR A 329 -7.96 -3.21 8.37
C TYR A 329 -8.68 -4.58 8.45
N VAL A 330 -8.90 -5.14 9.65
CA VAL A 330 -9.60 -6.42 9.83
C VAL A 330 -11.04 -6.29 9.36
N LEU A 331 -11.71 -5.21 9.77
CA LEU A 331 -13.09 -4.90 9.41
C LEU A 331 -13.20 -4.58 7.92
N LEU A 332 -12.29 -3.76 7.39
CA LEU A 332 -12.25 -3.42 5.97
C LEU A 332 -12.03 -4.68 5.11
N THR A 333 -11.16 -5.59 5.53
CA THR A 333 -10.91 -6.86 4.83
C THR A 333 -12.18 -7.69 4.74
N ALA A 334 -12.87 -7.87 5.88
CA ALA A 334 -14.14 -8.59 5.93
C ALA A 334 -15.18 -7.93 5.00
N SER A 335 -15.37 -6.62 5.13
CA SER A 335 -16.30 -5.84 4.32
C SER A 335 -16.06 -5.95 2.82
N VAL A 336 -14.80 -5.78 2.39
CA VAL A 336 -14.42 -5.95 0.98
C VAL A 336 -14.72 -7.37 0.50
N CYS A 337 -14.42 -8.39 1.31
CA CYS A 337 -14.72 -9.78 0.93
C CYS A 337 -16.19 -10.03 0.71
N VAL A 338 -17.07 -9.50 1.57
CA VAL A 338 -18.51 -9.64 1.34
C VAL A 338 -18.96 -8.87 0.12
N PHE A 339 -18.51 -7.62 -0.02
CA PHE A 339 -18.82 -6.80 -1.18
C PHE A 339 -18.42 -7.51 -2.50
N MET A 340 -17.25 -8.17 -2.54
CA MET A 340 -16.80 -8.93 -3.70
C MET A 340 -17.69 -10.15 -4.01
N MET A 341 -18.12 -10.90 -2.99
CA MET A 341 -19.03 -12.03 -3.16
C MET A 341 -20.39 -11.57 -3.70
N GLU A 342 -20.92 -10.45 -3.19
CA GLU A 342 -22.14 -9.83 -3.70
C GLU A 342 -22.00 -9.32 -5.13
N CYS A 343 -20.85 -8.74 -5.47
CA CYS A 343 -20.54 -8.34 -6.84
C CYS A 343 -20.45 -9.54 -7.78
N ALA A 344 -19.95 -10.69 -7.31
CA ALA A 344 -19.85 -11.90 -8.13
C ALA A 344 -21.22 -12.44 -8.51
N ARG A 345 -22.18 -12.47 -7.59
CA ARG A 345 -23.58 -12.83 -7.88
C ARG A 345 -24.20 -11.88 -8.89
N ALA A 346 -24.09 -10.56 -8.67
CA ALA A 346 -24.61 -9.57 -9.59
C ALA A 346 -23.97 -9.66 -10.99
N TRP A 347 -22.67 -9.96 -11.05
CA TRP A 347 -21.94 -10.17 -12.30
C TRP A 347 -22.47 -11.39 -13.07
N GLN A 348 -22.84 -12.46 -12.39
CA GLN A 348 -23.39 -13.66 -13.02
C GLN A 348 -24.79 -13.40 -13.60
N VAL A 349 -25.66 -12.74 -12.84
CA VAL A 349 -26.97 -12.28 -13.33
C VAL A 349 -26.80 -11.45 -14.60
N TYR A 350 -25.90 -10.46 -14.59
CA TYR A 350 -25.59 -9.65 -15.77
C TYR A 350 -25.10 -10.50 -16.96
N CYS A 351 -24.22 -11.48 -16.72
CA CYS A 351 -23.73 -12.37 -17.77
C CYS A 351 -24.85 -13.27 -18.33
N ALA A 352 -25.76 -13.75 -17.48
CA ALA A 352 -26.91 -14.57 -17.87
C ALA A 352 -27.88 -13.77 -18.73
N LEU A 353 -28.21 -12.54 -18.33
CA LEU A 353 -29.05 -11.63 -19.10
C LEU A 353 -28.44 -11.31 -20.47
N ILE A 354 -27.12 -11.06 -20.54
CA ILE A 354 -26.42 -10.89 -21.83
C ILE A 354 -26.55 -12.14 -22.70
N LYS A 355 -26.27 -13.32 -22.13
CA LYS A 355 -26.28 -14.59 -22.87
C LYS A 355 -27.67 -14.94 -23.39
N LYS A 356 -28.71 -14.62 -22.62
CA LYS A 356 -30.12 -14.86 -22.98
C LYS A 356 -30.58 -13.97 -24.13
N ASN A 357 -30.09 -12.72 -24.21
CA ASN A 357 -30.67 -11.70 -25.07
C ASN A 357 -29.79 -11.30 -26.27
N MET A 358 -28.49 -11.61 -26.29
CA MET A 358 -27.60 -11.21 -27.39
C MET A 358 -27.12 -12.38 -28.25
N CYS A 359 -27.46 -12.35 -29.54
CA CYS A 359 -26.85 -13.14 -30.61
C CYS A 359 -26.12 -12.18 -31.59
N GLY A 360 -24.82 -12.38 -31.83
CA GLY A 360 -24.06 -11.64 -32.87
C GLY A 360 -23.15 -10.50 -32.38
N GLU A 361 -22.94 -9.48 -33.24
CA GLU A 361 -21.88 -8.43 -33.13
C GLU A 361 -21.91 -7.59 -31.84
N ALA A 362 -23.03 -7.56 -31.12
CA ALA A 362 -23.20 -6.84 -29.85
C ALA A 362 -22.34 -7.36 -28.68
N ALA A 363 -21.64 -8.49 -28.84
CA ALA A 363 -20.66 -8.99 -27.86
C ALA A 363 -19.55 -7.97 -27.49
N HIS A 364 -19.35 -6.92 -28.31
CA HIS A 364 -18.37 -5.85 -28.11
C HIS A 364 -18.80 -4.80 -27.07
N GLU A 365 -20.08 -4.72 -26.68
CA GLU A 365 -20.59 -3.76 -25.68
C GLU A 365 -20.55 -4.29 -24.24
N ARG A 366 -20.03 -5.50 -24.02
CA ARG A 366 -19.95 -6.10 -22.68
C ARG A 366 -19.02 -5.28 -21.78
N CYS A 367 -19.59 -4.70 -20.72
CA CYS A 367 -18.86 -4.11 -19.60
C CYS A 367 -17.76 -5.04 -19.08
N THR A 368 -16.56 -4.51 -18.86
CA THR A 368 -15.46 -5.26 -18.23
C THR A 368 -15.74 -5.47 -16.74
N LYS A 369 -15.12 -6.48 -16.12
CA LYS A 369 -15.24 -6.69 -14.66
C LYS A 369 -14.80 -5.45 -13.86
N ASP A 370 -13.77 -4.74 -14.31
CA ASP A 370 -13.29 -3.53 -13.64
C ASP A 370 -14.33 -2.42 -13.64
N VAL A 371 -14.97 -2.17 -14.79
CA VAL A 371 -16.06 -1.18 -14.89
C VAL A 371 -17.27 -1.64 -14.09
N PHE A 372 -17.59 -2.93 -14.10
CA PHE A 372 -18.71 -3.49 -13.33
C PHE A 372 -18.51 -3.31 -11.82
N ILE A 373 -17.32 -3.64 -11.29
CA ILE A 373 -17.00 -3.43 -9.87
C ILE A 373 -17.11 -1.94 -9.51
N ARG A 374 -16.62 -1.03 -10.36
CA ARG A 374 -16.74 0.41 -10.14
C ARG A 374 -18.20 0.88 -10.13
N ARG A 375 -19.04 0.34 -11.02
CA ARG A 375 -20.50 0.59 -10.98
C ARG A 375 -21.13 0.09 -9.70
N CYS A 376 -20.74 -1.10 -9.22
CA CYS A 376 -21.20 -1.61 -7.93
C CYS A 376 -20.78 -0.68 -6.77
N LEU A 377 -19.53 -0.19 -6.75
CA LEU A 377 -19.05 0.77 -5.73
C LEU A 377 -19.87 2.07 -5.78
N ALA A 378 -20.12 2.58 -6.98
CA ALA A 378 -20.89 3.81 -7.19
C ALA A 378 -22.35 3.67 -6.72
N CYS A 379 -23.04 2.60 -7.14
CA CYS A 379 -24.46 2.39 -6.89
C CYS A 379 -24.77 1.86 -5.49
N ARG A 380 -23.96 0.92 -4.98
CA ARG A 380 -24.21 0.24 -3.70
C ARG A 380 -23.44 0.86 -2.52
N GLY A 381 -22.51 1.76 -2.80
CA GLY A 381 -21.61 2.33 -1.80
C GLY A 381 -20.31 1.54 -1.65
N SER A 382 -19.22 2.26 -1.38
CA SER A 382 -17.91 1.65 -1.11
C SER A 382 -17.92 0.85 0.21
N PRO A 383 -17.30 -0.34 0.25
CA PRO A 383 -17.10 -1.09 1.50
C PRO A 383 -16.11 -0.40 2.45
N LEU A 384 -15.38 0.61 1.97
CA LEU A 384 -14.41 1.39 2.77
C LEU A 384 -14.97 2.71 3.29
N ALA A 385 -16.28 2.89 3.25
CA ALA A 385 -16.95 4.14 3.61
C ALA A 385 -17.88 4.01 4.81
N VAL A 386 -18.13 5.15 5.45
CA VAL A 386 -19.21 5.35 6.41
C VAL A 386 -20.38 5.96 5.63
N HIS A 387 -21.50 5.23 5.60
CA HIS A 387 -22.73 5.65 4.95
C HIS A 387 -23.86 5.80 5.95
N VAL A 388 -24.88 6.57 5.58
CA VAL A 388 -26.15 6.64 6.31
C VAL A 388 -27.29 6.28 5.37
N ALA A 389 -28.18 5.40 5.82
CA ALA A 389 -29.40 5.09 5.09
C ALA A 389 -30.41 6.23 5.28
N VAL A 390 -30.92 6.77 4.17
CA VAL A 390 -31.79 7.96 4.19
C VAL A 390 -33.28 7.60 4.14
N GLU A 391 -33.64 6.41 3.63
CA GLU A 391 -35.04 6.02 3.38
C GLU A 391 -35.53 4.81 4.19
N SER A 392 -36.35 5.13 5.21
CA SER A 392 -37.53 4.39 5.73
C SER A 392 -37.48 3.57 7.04
N LEU A 393 -38.59 3.74 7.80
CA LEU A 393 -39.14 2.96 8.92
C LEU A 393 -38.51 3.09 10.33
N GLY A 394 -38.93 4.16 11.03
CA GLY A 394 -39.08 4.15 12.49
C GLY A 394 -37.84 4.60 13.29
N SER A 395 -37.85 5.86 13.72
CA SER A 395 -37.07 6.45 14.84
C SER A 395 -35.55 6.27 14.97
N THR A 396 -34.89 5.30 14.33
CA THR A 396 -33.44 5.05 14.42
C THR A 396 -32.84 5.00 13.02
N ARG A 397 -32.12 6.06 12.62
CA ARG A 397 -31.38 6.07 11.34
C ARG A 397 -30.24 5.06 11.41
N GLU A 398 -30.26 4.06 10.54
CA GLU A 398 -29.19 3.08 10.39
C GLU A 398 -27.94 3.77 9.82
N VAL A 399 -26.80 3.55 10.47
CA VAL A 399 -25.49 3.97 9.97
C VAL A 399 -24.75 2.71 9.52
N ARG A 400 -24.22 2.72 8.29
CA ARG A 400 -23.39 1.63 7.78
C ARG A 400 -21.93 2.05 7.84
N CYS A 401 -21.22 1.57 8.85
CA CYS A 401 -19.79 1.79 9.00
C CYS A 401 -19.04 0.65 8.32
N PHE A 402 -18.38 0.94 7.19
CA PHE A 402 -17.56 -0.04 6.47
C PHE A 402 -18.34 -1.31 6.09
N GLY A 403 -19.57 -1.15 5.60
CA GLY A 403 -20.44 -2.28 5.23
C GLY A 403 -21.16 -2.97 6.40
N PHE A 404 -20.89 -2.58 7.65
CA PHE A 404 -21.58 -3.12 8.82
C PHE A 404 -22.62 -2.13 9.35
N ALA A 405 -23.86 -2.58 9.53
CA ALA A 405 -24.93 -1.76 10.07
C ALA A 405 -24.78 -1.60 11.59
N THR A 406 -25.09 -0.40 12.07
CA THR A 406 -25.16 -0.05 13.48
C THR A 406 -26.24 1.02 13.70
N CYS A 407 -26.74 1.13 14.93
CA CYS A 407 -27.69 2.19 15.30
C CYS A 407 -26.94 3.37 15.95
N ARG A 408 -27.46 4.57 15.69
CA ARG A 408 -26.90 5.86 16.16
C ARG A 408 -26.66 5.92 17.68
N GLU A 409 -27.50 5.23 18.47
CA GLU A 409 -27.50 5.31 19.94
C GLU A 409 -26.67 4.21 20.63
N ALA A 410 -26.26 3.13 19.94
CA ALA A 410 -25.58 1.97 20.55
C ALA A 410 -24.27 1.56 19.85
N LEU A 411 -23.56 2.51 19.24
CA LEU A 411 -22.32 2.29 18.46
C LEU A 411 -21.24 1.46 19.18
N LEU A 412 -21.17 1.53 20.51
CA LEU A 412 -20.13 0.85 21.29
C LEU A 412 -20.46 -0.63 21.60
N HIS A 413 -21.71 -1.06 21.38
CA HIS A 413 -22.21 -2.38 21.74
C HIS A 413 -23.07 -3.08 20.67
N ALA A 414 -23.29 -2.45 19.51
CA ALA A 414 -24.21 -2.99 18.49
C ALA A 414 -23.59 -4.14 17.67
N PRO A 415 -24.36 -5.21 17.38
CA PRO A 415 -23.96 -6.29 16.49
C PRO A 415 -23.87 -5.80 15.04
N ALA A 416 -22.74 -6.10 14.40
CA ALA A 416 -22.41 -5.79 13.01
C ALA A 416 -23.28 -6.55 11.98
N LEU A 417 -24.56 -6.19 11.84
CA LEU A 417 -25.43 -6.80 10.83
C LEU A 417 -24.91 -6.44 9.43
N TYR A 418 -24.45 -7.44 8.67
CA TYR A 418 -24.26 -7.26 7.23
C TYR A 418 -25.62 -7.52 6.57
N LEU A 419 -26.28 -6.45 6.12
CA LEU A 419 -27.52 -6.59 5.39
C LEU A 419 -27.22 -7.01 3.96
N THR A 420 -27.54 -8.27 3.65
CA THR A 420 -27.36 -8.89 2.33
C THR A 420 -28.24 -8.27 1.25
N ASN A 421 -29.29 -7.53 1.62
CA ASN A 421 -30.18 -6.85 0.70
C ASN A 421 -30.63 -5.50 1.27
N CYS A 422 -29.91 -4.43 0.93
CA CYS A 422 -30.43 -3.08 1.11
C CYS A 422 -30.47 -2.38 -0.23
N ASN A 423 -31.65 -2.43 -0.86
CA ASN A 423 -31.99 -1.63 -2.04
C ASN A 423 -32.29 -0.17 -1.67
N GLU A 424 -31.61 0.35 -0.65
CA GLU A 424 -31.80 1.69 -0.14
C GLU A 424 -30.64 2.58 -0.59
N PRO A 425 -30.93 3.82 -1.01
CA PRO A 425 -29.89 4.76 -1.39
C PRO A 425 -29.09 5.19 -0.15
N LEU A 426 -27.76 5.10 -0.28
CA LEU A 426 -26.81 5.42 0.77
C LEU A 426 -26.23 6.82 0.60
N LEU A 427 -26.23 7.61 1.67
CA LEU A 427 -25.50 8.87 1.75
C LEU A 427 -24.07 8.61 2.21
N SER A 428 -23.08 8.94 1.38
CA SER A 428 -21.66 8.84 1.73
C SER A 428 -21.26 9.98 2.67
N VAL A 429 -20.75 9.65 3.87
CA VAL A 429 -20.23 10.63 4.84
C VAL A 429 -18.73 10.81 4.69
N LEU A 430 -17.99 9.70 4.75
CA LEU A 430 -16.55 9.63 4.54
C LEU A 430 -16.22 8.32 3.82
N GLU A 431 -15.25 8.37 2.92
CA GLU A 431 -14.78 7.20 2.16
C GLU A 431 -13.27 7.14 2.15
N ILE A 432 -12.68 5.99 2.50
CA ILE A 432 -11.29 5.71 2.15
C ILE A 432 -11.25 5.31 0.68
N GLY A 433 -10.49 6.03 -0.14
CA GLY A 433 -10.40 5.80 -1.57
C GLY A 433 -9.94 4.38 -1.91
N VAL A 434 -10.62 3.75 -2.86
CA VAL A 434 -10.27 2.41 -3.35
C VAL A 434 -9.02 2.50 -4.25
N THR A 435 -7.92 1.88 -3.79
CA THR A 435 -6.65 1.88 -4.52
C THR A 435 -6.73 0.99 -5.77
N PRO A 436 -5.88 1.23 -6.79
CA PRO A 436 -5.78 0.34 -7.95
C PRO A 436 -5.41 -1.11 -7.56
N GLY A 437 -4.57 -1.28 -6.52
CA GLY A 437 -4.19 -2.58 -5.98
C GLY A 437 -5.39 -3.33 -5.41
N LEU A 438 -6.22 -2.65 -4.60
CA LEU A 438 -7.45 -3.21 -4.05
C LEU A 438 -8.46 -3.57 -5.14
N LEU A 439 -8.64 -2.70 -6.14
CA LEU A 439 -9.51 -2.98 -7.29
C LEU A 439 -9.04 -4.23 -8.06
N SER A 440 -7.72 -4.41 -8.22
CA SER A 440 -7.16 -5.62 -8.84
C SER A 440 -7.46 -6.88 -8.03
N CYS A 441 -7.44 -6.79 -6.69
CA CYS A 441 -7.85 -7.89 -5.81
C CYS A 441 -9.33 -8.23 -5.98
N MET A 442 -10.19 -7.21 -6.07
CA MET A 442 -11.63 -7.36 -6.34
C MET A 442 -11.88 -8.08 -7.67
N ARG A 443 -11.20 -7.67 -8.74
CA ARG A 443 -11.29 -8.33 -10.04
C ARG A 443 -10.83 -9.79 -10.00
N ARG A 444 -9.78 -10.10 -9.23
CA ARG A 444 -9.29 -11.49 -9.08
C ARG A 444 -10.38 -12.36 -8.43
N CYS A 445 -11.01 -11.87 -7.36
CA CYS A 445 -12.12 -12.56 -6.69
C CYS A 445 -13.30 -12.85 -7.64
N LEU A 446 -13.76 -11.84 -8.40
CA LEU A 446 -14.82 -12.03 -9.40
C LEU A 446 -14.45 -13.02 -10.52
N THR A 447 -13.15 -13.24 -10.75
CA THR A 447 -12.67 -14.15 -11.79
C THR A 447 -12.61 -15.60 -11.34
N THR A 448 -12.42 -15.83 -10.05
CA THR A 448 -12.38 -17.16 -9.44
C THR A 448 -13.72 -17.57 -8.83
N ALA A 449 -14.76 -16.73 -8.94
CA ALA A 449 -16.08 -17.02 -8.39
C ALA A 449 -16.69 -18.29 -9.04
N PRO A 450 -17.23 -19.23 -8.24
CA PRO A 450 -17.93 -20.40 -8.74
C PRO A 450 -19.26 -19.99 -9.40
N ASN A 451 -19.87 -20.87 -10.18
CA ASN A 451 -21.25 -20.64 -10.63
C ASN A 451 -22.18 -20.66 -9.42
N LEU A 452 -22.93 -19.58 -9.21
CA LEU A 452 -23.88 -19.40 -8.12
C LEU A 452 -25.30 -19.64 -8.66
N LEU A 453 -26.15 -20.29 -7.87
CA LEU A 453 -27.56 -20.47 -8.17
C LEU A 453 -28.38 -19.42 -7.40
N GLU A 454 -29.46 -18.89 -8.00
CA GLU A 454 -30.23 -17.77 -7.41
C GLU A 454 -30.83 -18.10 -6.03
N ASP A 455 -31.26 -19.34 -5.82
CA ASP A 455 -31.95 -19.78 -4.60
C ASP A 455 -31.00 -20.34 -3.53
N GLU A 456 -29.70 -20.43 -3.82
CA GLU A 456 -28.72 -20.95 -2.87
C GLU A 456 -28.11 -19.83 -2.04
N GLU A 457 -27.89 -20.15 -0.76
CA GLU A 457 -27.13 -19.28 0.13
C GLU A 457 -25.74 -19.04 -0.45
N MET A 458 -25.25 -17.79 -0.39
CA MET A 458 -23.96 -17.42 -0.95
C MET A 458 -22.85 -18.29 -0.34
N PRO A 459 -22.14 -19.12 -1.11
CA PRO A 459 -21.03 -19.90 -0.58
C PRO A 459 -19.84 -19.00 -0.27
N CYS A 460 -19.09 -19.35 0.78
CA CYS A 460 -17.82 -18.70 1.09
C CYS A 460 -16.74 -19.19 0.12
N PHE A 461 -16.63 -18.55 -1.05
CA PHE A 461 -15.69 -18.98 -2.10
C PHE A 461 -14.37 -18.18 -2.16
N VAL A 462 -14.21 -17.15 -1.32
CA VAL A 462 -13.01 -16.29 -1.37
C VAL A 462 -11.79 -17.08 -0.86
N GLN A 463 -10.77 -17.19 -1.71
CA GLN A 463 -9.56 -17.96 -1.40
C GLN A 463 -8.63 -17.21 -0.42
N GLN A 464 -7.86 -17.95 0.39
CA GLN A 464 -6.94 -17.40 1.38
C GLN A 464 -5.96 -16.37 0.80
N ASP A 465 -5.38 -16.65 -0.36
CA ASP A 465 -4.44 -15.75 -1.02
C ASP A 465 -5.11 -14.43 -1.46
N VAL A 466 -6.40 -14.46 -1.83
CA VAL A 466 -7.21 -13.27 -2.15
C VAL A 466 -7.47 -12.46 -0.90
N VAL A 467 -7.87 -13.11 0.20
CA VAL A 467 -8.09 -12.43 1.47
C VAL A 467 -6.80 -11.78 1.98
N CYS A 468 -5.67 -12.47 1.91
CA CYS A 468 -4.36 -11.90 2.28
C CYS A 468 -3.99 -10.69 1.42
N ALA A 469 -4.27 -10.72 0.11
CA ALA A 469 -4.01 -9.59 -0.78
C ALA A 469 -4.95 -8.39 -0.50
N VAL A 470 -6.22 -8.65 -0.22
CA VAL A 470 -7.18 -7.62 0.20
C VAL A 470 -6.77 -7.02 1.54
N GLN A 471 -6.37 -7.85 2.51
CA GLN A 471 -5.86 -7.40 3.81
C GLN A 471 -4.69 -6.45 3.64
N LEU A 472 -3.71 -6.84 2.83
CA LEU A 472 -2.52 -6.04 2.56
C LEU A 472 -2.87 -4.64 2.03
N GLU A 473 -3.80 -4.57 1.08
CA GLU A 473 -4.27 -3.29 0.53
C GLU A 473 -5.08 -2.48 1.53
N CYS A 474 -5.88 -3.11 2.40
CA CYS A 474 -6.60 -2.43 3.48
C CYS A 474 -5.66 -1.88 4.55
N GLU A 475 -4.63 -2.63 4.94
CA GLU A 475 -3.57 -2.16 5.84
C GLU A 475 -2.92 -0.90 5.29
N ARG A 476 -2.47 -0.94 4.03
CA ARG A 476 -1.84 0.19 3.35
C ARG A 476 -2.79 1.38 3.28
N ALA A 477 -4.03 1.17 2.82
CA ALA A 477 -5.01 2.24 2.67
C ALA A 477 -5.20 3.05 3.95
N VAL A 478 -5.24 2.40 5.13
CA VAL A 478 -5.34 3.08 6.43
C VAL A 478 -3.99 3.68 6.87
N ALA A 479 -2.90 2.94 6.69
CA ALA A 479 -1.57 3.31 7.17
C ALA A 479 -1.08 4.64 6.62
N PHE A 480 -1.36 4.89 5.34
CA PHE A 480 -0.87 6.03 4.60
C PHE A 480 -1.98 7.07 4.33
N LEU A 481 -3.04 7.09 5.12
CA LEU A 481 -3.85 8.30 5.23
C LEU A 481 -3.01 9.43 5.83
N THR A 482 -3.35 10.68 5.49
CA THR A 482 -2.73 11.86 6.14
C THR A 482 -3.05 11.87 7.64
N ASP A 483 -2.24 12.57 8.43
CA ASP A 483 -2.52 12.70 9.88
C ASP A 483 -3.88 13.39 10.12
N ASP A 484 -4.26 14.34 9.26
CA ASP A 484 -5.56 15.01 9.30
C ASP A 484 -6.70 14.05 8.97
N ASP A 485 -6.57 13.22 7.91
CA ASP A 485 -7.57 12.20 7.56
C ASP A 485 -7.76 11.18 8.68
N LYS A 486 -6.67 10.73 9.31
CA LYS A 486 -6.74 9.82 10.47
C LYS A 486 -7.48 10.47 11.64
N GLN A 487 -7.24 11.75 11.90
CA GLN A 487 -7.93 12.50 12.95
C GLN A 487 -9.42 12.67 12.63
N ARG A 488 -9.77 13.06 11.40
CA ARG A 488 -11.16 13.17 10.94
C ARG A 488 -11.91 11.86 11.08
N LEU A 489 -11.30 10.77 10.61
CA LEU A 489 -11.89 9.43 10.71
C LEU A 489 -12.07 8.99 12.17
N CYS A 490 -11.07 9.23 13.03
CA CYS A 490 -11.19 8.94 14.46
C CYS A 490 -12.26 9.80 15.15
N ALA A 491 -12.38 11.07 14.79
CA ALA A 491 -13.38 11.98 15.35
C ALA A 491 -14.79 11.51 14.98
N LEU A 492 -15.04 11.23 13.69
CA LEU A 492 -16.32 10.70 13.22
C LEU A 492 -16.69 9.40 13.95
N LEU A 493 -15.75 8.46 14.06
CA LEU A 493 -16.04 7.15 14.67
C LEU A 493 -16.20 7.21 16.20
N LYS A 494 -15.79 8.31 16.85
CA LYS A 494 -16.00 8.56 18.29
C LYS A 494 -17.33 9.26 18.58
N ASP A 495 -17.70 10.23 17.75
CA ASP A 495 -18.96 10.96 17.83
C ASP A 495 -19.52 11.19 16.44
N ILE A 496 -20.44 10.32 16.06
CA ILE A 496 -21.04 10.33 14.72
C ILE A 496 -21.95 11.55 14.53
N ASP A 497 -22.57 12.05 15.61
CA ASP A 497 -23.59 13.09 15.50
C ASP A 497 -23.00 14.45 15.18
N SER A 498 -21.91 14.80 15.84
CA SER A 498 -21.10 15.97 15.49
C SER A 498 -20.28 15.72 14.22
N GLY A 499 -19.74 14.52 14.04
CA GLY A 499 -18.96 14.18 12.85
C GLY A 499 -19.75 14.30 11.54
N PHE A 500 -21.05 14.02 11.55
CA PHE A 500 -21.93 14.20 10.39
C PHE A 500 -22.13 15.66 10.00
N SER A 501 -22.31 16.57 10.96
CA SER A 501 -22.46 18.00 10.63
C SER A 501 -21.20 18.59 10.03
N ASP A 502 -20.04 18.09 10.45
CA ASP A 502 -18.74 18.60 10.01
C ASP A 502 -18.30 17.99 8.68
N SER A 503 -18.78 16.79 8.33
CA SER A 503 -18.35 16.04 7.14
C SER A 503 -19.31 16.14 5.96
N LEU A 504 -20.60 16.41 6.17
CA LEU A 504 -21.60 16.49 5.12
C LEU A 504 -21.79 17.93 4.62
N THR A 505 -22.18 18.07 3.36
CA THR A 505 -22.62 19.39 2.87
C THR A 505 -23.95 19.80 3.51
N SER A 506 -24.20 21.10 3.63
CA SER A 506 -25.43 21.61 4.27
C SER A 506 -26.70 21.01 3.64
N LYS A 507 -26.69 20.83 2.32
CA LYS A 507 -27.80 20.24 1.56
C LYS A 507 -28.02 18.75 1.90
N ALA A 508 -26.94 17.97 1.96
CA ALA A 508 -27.00 16.56 2.36
C ALA A 508 -27.40 16.40 3.83
N TYR A 509 -26.89 17.26 4.72
CA TYR A 509 -27.23 17.26 6.13
C TYR A 509 -28.69 17.66 6.40
N GLU A 510 -29.23 18.63 5.67
CA GLU A 510 -30.66 18.98 5.73
C GLU A 510 -31.55 17.82 5.29
N ARG A 511 -31.22 17.16 4.17
CA ARG A 511 -31.91 15.96 3.70
C ARG A 511 -31.87 14.84 4.73
N LEU A 512 -30.69 14.63 5.34
CA LEU A 512 -30.56 13.70 6.44
C LEU A 512 -31.51 14.07 7.57
N ARG A 513 -31.64 15.36 7.97
CA ARG A 513 -32.49 15.80 9.09
C ARG A 513 -33.99 15.72 8.82
N CYS A 514 -34.46 15.94 7.60
CA CYS A 514 -35.88 15.90 7.26
C CYS A 514 -36.49 14.51 7.51
N SER A 515 -37.76 14.48 7.95
CA SER A 515 -38.52 13.23 8.11
C SER A 515 -39.23 12.89 6.80
N PRO A 516 -39.29 11.62 6.37
CA PRO A 516 -39.91 11.22 5.09
C PRO A 516 -41.39 11.63 4.99
N SER A 517 -42.07 11.86 6.11
CA SER A 517 -43.47 12.32 6.17
C SER A 517 -43.68 13.81 5.84
N SER A 518 -42.62 14.61 5.70
CA SER A 518 -42.71 16.06 5.47
C SER A 518 -42.37 16.50 4.04
N SER A 519 -41.81 15.61 3.20
CA SER A 519 -41.45 15.93 1.81
C SER A 519 -42.57 15.58 0.85
N SER A 520 -43.57 16.45 0.72
CA SER A 520 -44.48 16.48 -0.44
C SER A 520 -43.80 16.98 -1.73
N GLN A 521 -42.48 17.14 -1.72
CA GLN A 521 -41.62 17.60 -2.82
C GLN A 521 -40.40 16.68 -3.05
N ALA A 522 -40.51 15.37 -2.81
CA ALA A 522 -39.61 14.45 -3.51
C ALA A 522 -40.15 14.33 -4.95
N SER A 523 -39.83 15.31 -5.81
CA SER A 523 -39.93 15.10 -7.25
C SER A 523 -39.20 13.80 -7.56
N SER A 524 -39.82 12.87 -8.28
CA SER A 524 -39.14 11.68 -8.77
C SER A 524 -37.97 12.17 -9.64
N GLU A 525 -36.78 12.26 -9.05
CA GLU A 525 -35.60 12.74 -9.75
C GLU A 525 -35.34 11.81 -10.94
N SER A 526 -35.26 12.39 -12.12
CA SER A 526 -35.11 11.62 -13.36
C SER A 526 -33.64 11.46 -13.71
N LEU A 527 -33.32 10.38 -14.43
CA LEU A 527 -31.98 10.17 -14.99
C LEU A 527 -31.52 11.35 -15.85
N ASP A 528 -32.46 12.00 -16.56
CA ASP A 528 -32.19 13.13 -17.44
C ASP A 528 -31.76 14.39 -16.68
N GLU A 529 -32.33 14.63 -15.49
CA GLU A 529 -31.90 15.73 -14.61
C GLU A 529 -30.44 15.56 -14.16
N LEU A 530 -30.05 14.33 -13.78
CA LEU A 530 -28.68 14.02 -13.39
C LEU A 530 -27.70 14.17 -14.56
N ARG A 531 -28.13 13.82 -15.78
CA ARG A 531 -27.33 13.99 -17.01
C ARG A 531 -27.08 15.44 -17.35
N GLU A 532 -28.12 16.25 -17.33
CA GLU A 532 -27.97 17.69 -17.56
C GLU A 532 -27.09 18.33 -16.50
N TRP A 533 -27.20 17.90 -15.24
CA TRP A 533 -26.30 18.37 -14.18
C TRP A 533 -24.84 17.95 -14.38
N LEU A 534 -24.58 16.72 -14.88
CA LEU A 534 -23.23 16.21 -15.14
C LEU A 534 -22.54 16.88 -16.33
N ARG A 535 -23.31 17.34 -17.33
CA ARG A 535 -22.80 17.83 -18.62
C ARG A 535 -21.67 18.86 -18.51
N PRO A 536 -21.70 19.87 -17.62
CA PRO A 536 -20.59 20.82 -17.46
C PRO A 536 -19.29 20.17 -16.95
N TRP A 537 -19.39 19.08 -16.19
CA TRP A 537 -18.27 18.37 -15.58
C TRP A 537 -17.63 17.34 -16.51
N THR A 538 -18.40 16.80 -17.45
CA THR A 538 -17.93 15.78 -18.39
C THR A 538 -17.52 16.36 -19.75
N CYS A 539 -18.02 17.54 -20.14
CA CYS A 539 -17.74 18.15 -21.45
C CYS A 539 -16.67 19.26 -21.45
N ALA A 540 -16.27 19.83 -20.30
CA ALA A 540 -15.43 21.04 -20.26
C ALA A 540 -13.92 20.74 -20.09
N SER A 541 -13.06 21.48 -20.82
CA SER A 541 -11.61 21.48 -20.61
C SER A 541 -11.18 22.33 -19.40
N GLY A 542 -11.27 21.71 -18.21
CA GLY A 542 -10.11 21.49 -17.34
C GLY A 542 -9.49 22.57 -16.45
N ALA A 543 -9.98 23.82 -16.35
CA ALA A 543 -9.39 24.79 -15.38
C ALA A 543 -10.41 25.57 -14.53
N ALA A 544 -11.38 26.23 -15.14
CA ALA A 544 -12.35 27.07 -14.40
C ALA A 544 -13.34 26.24 -13.53
N VAL A 545 -13.66 25.03 -13.97
CA VAL A 545 -14.63 24.13 -13.30
C VAL A 545 -14.05 23.50 -12.03
N HIS A 546 -12.74 23.25 -11.98
CA HIS A 546 -12.07 22.70 -10.79
C HIS A 546 -12.03 23.68 -9.61
N ALA A 547 -11.99 24.99 -9.87
CA ALA A 547 -12.03 26.00 -8.80
C ALA A 547 -13.36 25.99 -8.01
N LEU A 548 -14.47 25.62 -8.67
CA LEU A 548 -15.80 25.53 -8.06
C LEU A 548 -16.10 24.15 -7.48
N ALA A 549 -15.27 23.15 -7.76
CA ALA A 549 -15.54 21.76 -7.38
C ALA A 549 -15.62 21.55 -5.86
N GLN A 550 -14.95 22.40 -5.06
CA GLN A 550 -15.00 22.33 -3.60
C GLN A 550 -16.35 22.80 -3.01
N GLU A 551 -17.13 23.59 -3.76
CA GLU A 551 -18.43 24.09 -3.33
C GLU A 551 -19.60 23.16 -3.73
N VAL A 552 -19.31 22.13 -4.54
CA VAL A 552 -20.32 21.20 -5.03
C VAL A 552 -20.71 20.19 -3.95
N PRO A 553 -22.02 19.98 -3.70
CA PRO A 553 -22.49 18.96 -2.77
C PRO A 553 -22.45 17.57 -3.42
N TRP A 554 -21.25 17.03 -3.60
CA TRP A 554 -21.01 15.73 -4.25
C TRP A 554 -21.76 14.59 -3.57
N ASP A 555 -21.84 14.62 -2.24
CA ASP A 555 -22.59 13.66 -1.42
C ASP A 555 -24.09 13.65 -1.74
N ASP A 556 -24.72 14.83 -1.88
CA ASP A 556 -26.11 14.96 -2.29
C ASP A 556 -26.33 14.36 -3.67
N TYR A 557 -25.55 14.76 -4.68
CA TYR A 557 -25.73 14.25 -6.05
C TYR A 557 -25.43 12.76 -6.17
N LEU A 558 -24.48 12.24 -5.40
CA LEU A 558 -24.21 10.81 -5.35
C LEU A 558 -25.38 10.04 -4.71
N LEU A 559 -25.98 10.57 -3.63
CA LEU A 559 -27.19 10.00 -3.04
C LEU A 559 -28.34 9.94 -4.06
N ARG A 560 -28.56 11.05 -4.79
CA ARG A 560 -29.58 11.12 -5.87
C ARG A 560 -29.35 10.08 -6.95
N GLY A 561 -28.11 9.95 -7.43
CA GLY A 561 -27.74 8.93 -8.40
C GLY A 561 -28.03 7.52 -7.89
N ARG A 562 -27.69 7.23 -6.63
CA ARG A 562 -28.00 5.96 -5.98
C ARG A 562 -29.51 5.72 -5.89
N SER A 563 -30.31 6.74 -5.56
CA SER A 563 -31.78 6.64 -5.54
C SER A 563 -32.35 6.24 -6.90
N VAL A 564 -31.81 6.76 -8.01
CA VAL A 564 -32.20 6.33 -9.36
C VAL A 564 -31.79 4.88 -9.61
N ALA A 565 -30.54 4.51 -9.35
CA ALA A 565 -30.05 3.14 -9.59
C ALA A 565 -30.76 2.07 -8.72
N CYS A 566 -31.21 2.42 -7.52
CA CYS A 566 -31.98 1.53 -6.64
C CYS A 566 -33.35 1.14 -7.22
N GLN A 567 -33.89 1.89 -8.19
CA GLN A 567 -35.18 1.58 -8.82
C GLN A 567 -35.12 0.35 -9.73
N ARG A 568 -33.94 0.03 -10.29
CA ARG A 568 -33.73 -1.06 -11.26
C ARG A 568 -32.51 -1.91 -10.90
N VAL A 569 -32.63 -2.67 -9.82
CA VAL A 569 -31.57 -3.61 -9.40
C VAL A 569 -31.59 -4.86 -10.29
N LEU A 570 -30.43 -5.19 -10.85
CA LEU A 570 -30.22 -6.37 -11.72
C LEU A 570 -30.74 -7.67 -11.07
N ASN A 571 -31.59 -8.39 -11.79
CA ASN A 571 -32.10 -9.73 -11.44
C ASN A 571 -32.39 -10.53 -12.72
N GLU A 572 -32.42 -11.88 -12.66
CA GLU A 572 -32.55 -12.71 -13.87
C GLU A 572 -33.91 -12.61 -14.58
N SER A 573 -34.93 -12.12 -13.87
CA SER A 573 -36.28 -11.96 -14.42
C SER A 573 -36.44 -10.74 -15.32
N MET A 574 -35.47 -9.81 -15.31
CA MET A 574 -35.51 -8.59 -16.11
C MET A 574 -35.49 -8.86 -17.61
N SER A 575 -36.20 -8.02 -18.34
CA SER A 575 -36.10 -7.90 -19.80
C SER A 575 -34.74 -7.29 -20.21
N TRP A 576 -34.38 -7.45 -21.48
CA TRP A 576 -33.16 -6.82 -22.02
C TRP A 576 -33.22 -5.29 -21.95
N GLU A 577 -34.39 -4.70 -22.20
CA GLU A 577 -34.59 -3.25 -22.14
C GLU A 577 -34.36 -2.71 -20.72
N GLU A 578 -34.93 -3.36 -19.71
CA GLU A 578 -34.70 -3.00 -18.29
C GLU A 578 -33.23 -3.18 -17.89
N CYS A 579 -32.56 -4.22 -18.41
CA CYS A 579 -31.12 -4.44 -18.19
C CYS A 579 -30.28 -3.31 -18.82
N CYS A 580 -30.56 -2.91 -20.06
CA CYS A 580 -29.90 -1.79 -20.73
C CYS A 580 -30.10 -0.49 -19.94
N GLN A 581 -31.32 -0.24 -19.46
CA GLN A 581 -31.64 0.95 -18.67
C GLN A 581 -30.89 0.93 -17.32
N ALA A 582 -30.86 -0.19 -16.61
CA ALA A 582 -30.10 -0.32 -15.36
C ALA A 582 -28.59 -0.10 -15.58
N VAL A 583 -28.06 -0.58 -16.70
CA VAL A 583 -26.66 -0.35 -17.10
C VAL A 583 -26.40 1.12 -17.39
N GLU A 584 -27.30 1.79 -18.09
CA GLU A 584 -27.23 3.22 -18.41
C GLU A 584 -27.31 4.10 -17.16
N GLU A 585 -28.21 3.78 -16.24
CA GLU A 585 -28.32 4.43 -14.92
C GLU A 585 -27.04 4.27 -14.13
N SER A 586 -26.51 3.05 -14.04
CA SER A 586 -25.26 2.78 -13.31
C SER A 586 -24.04 3.52 -13.87
N GLU A 587 -24.04 3.83 -15.17
CA GLU A 587 -22.99 4.61 -15.82
C GLU A 587 -23.03 6.08 -15.40
N VAL A 588 -24.23 6.68 -15.35
CA VAL A 588 -24.42 8.04 -14.85
C VAL A 588 -23.97 8.14 -13.40
N VAL A 589 -24.36 7.17 -12.55
CA VAL A 589 -23.91 7.14 -11.14
C VAL A 589 -22.40 6.96 -11.03
N LEU A 590 -21.78 6.14 -11.89
CA LEU A 590 -20.33 5.97 -11.92
C LEU A 590 -19.60 7.29 -12.26
N GLN A 591 -20.14 8.09 -13.18
CA GLN A 591 -19.56 9.40 -13.51
C GLN A 591 -19.61 10.34 -12.29
N ILE A 592 -20.77 10.43 -11.61
CA ILE A 592 -20.91 11.22 -10.38
C ILE A 592 -19.94 10.73 -9.31
N TYR A 593 -19.85 9.40 -9.12
CA TYR A 593 -18.97 8.80 -8.13
C TYR A 593 -17.49 9.05 -8.42
N THR A 594 -17.09 9.04 -9.69
CA THR A 594 -15.72 9.37 -10.09
C THR A 594 -15.39 10.81 -9.75
N LEU A 595 -16.30 11.75 -10.03
CA LEU A 595 -16.14 13.15 -9.63
C LEU A 595 -16.10 13.32 -8.10
N PHE A 596 -16.93 12.59 -7.35
CA PHE A 596 -16.87 12.54 -5.88
C PHE A 596 -15.49 12.05 -5.42
N GLN A 597 -14.99 10.94 -5.97
CA GLN A 597 -13.70 10.38 -5.62
C GLN A 597 -12.52 11.30 -5.96
N ASP A 598 -12.64 12.11 -7.00
CA ASP A 598 -11.56 12.99 -7.47
C ASP A 598 -11.59 14.37 -6.79
N MET A 599 -12.77 14.89 -6.46
CA MET A 599 -12.94 16.29 -6.04
C MET A 599 -13.50 16.49 -4.64
N SER A 600 -14.22 15.52 -4.07
CA SER A 600 -14.79 15.68 -2.72
C SER A 600 -13.70 15.58 -1.64
N ALA A 601 -13.82 16.44 -0.62
CA ALA A 601 -13.03 16.38 0.62
C ALA A 601 -13.42 15.21 1.53
N GLN A 602 -14.58 14.58 1.28
CA GLN A 602 -15.07 13.39 1.99
C GLN A 602 -14.34 12.11 1.55
N CYS A 603 -13.73 12.11 0.37
CA CYS A 603 -12.88 11.03 -0.11
C CYS A 603 -11.46 11.21 0.45
N MET A 604 -11.09 10.41 1.44
CA MET A 604 -9.76 10.34 2.02
C MET A 604 -8.86 9.49 1.13
N ARG A 605 -7.82 10.10 0.56
CA ARG A 605 -6.95 9.45 -0.42
C ARG A 605 -5.65 9.04 0.27
N PRO A 606 -5.28 7.75 0.28
CA PRO A 606 -3.98 7.35 0.78
C PRO A 606 -2.87 8.10 0.03
N THR A 607 -1.86 8.60 0.74
CA THR A 607 -0.81 9.45 0.18
C THR A 607 0.05 8.76 -0.87
N PHE A 608 0.02 7.42 -0.92
CA PHE A 608 0.69 6.63 -1.93
C PHE A 608 -0.10 6.43 -3.23
N ASP A 609 -1.38 6.84 -3.28
CA ASP A 609 -2.12 6.84 -4.54
C ASP A 609 -1.61 8.03 -5.38
N SER A 610 -1.06 7.74 -6.56
CA SER A 610 -0.49 8.74 -7.46
C SER A 610 -1.50 9.82 -7.87
N ARG A 611 -2.80 9.54 -7.80
CA ARG A 611 -3.86 10.53 -8.03
C ARG A 611 -3.94 11.60 -6.93
N ALA A 612 -3.57 11.25 -5.70
CA ALA A 612 -3.59 12.19 -4.57
C ALA A 612 -2.55 13.32 -4.71
N GLN A 613 -1.46 13.09 -5.43
CA GLN A 613 -0.35 14.04 -5.57
C GLN A 613 -0.42 14.89 -6.85
N ALA A 614 -1.40 14.67 -7.72
CA ALA A 614 -1.62 15.49 -8.92
C ALA A 614 -2.46 16.76 -8.65
N ALA A 615 -3.02 16.89 -7.44
CA ALA A 615 -3.89 17.99 -7.03
C ALA A 615 -3.22 19.03 -6.09
N THR A 616 -1.92 18.86 -5.83
CA THR A 616 -1.06 19.77 -5.06
C THR A 616 0.13 20.20 -5.91
#